data_AF-A0A7K1B1S5-F1
#
_entry.id   AF-A0A7K1B1S5-F1
#
_cell.length_a   1.000
_cell.length_b   1.000
_cell.length_c   1.000
_cell.angle_alpha   90.00
_cell.angle_beta   90.00
_cell.angle_gamma   90.00
#
_symmetry.space_group_name_H-M   'P 1'
#
loop_
_entity.id
_entity.type
_entity.pdbx_description
1 polymer ?
#
loop_
_entity_poly.entity_id
_entity_poly.type
_entity_poly.pdbx_seq_one_letter_code
_entity_poly.pdbx_strand_id
1 'polypeptide(L)'
;MHTRRSRADSINHRPAAALAAGTFVNVGAVRGLVPTPTAANELVGLQLEGIDELDKALATVFVPGERAYIDPATGLSTRDIRNLDTGVVVEAAGDDTTSVLVRRINPAQSLIVPVDLEDLAAGADIADRPVFVAPRGHRVLGIYGLTQGNVAGVDAGNTVVINFKDQAGNSITTATYNNVNTLPNSGTFYLPVPNQAHAALLPDEQLRLDVTKGNTANLPAVRFFVVLQPLAA
;
A
#
# COMPACT_ATOMS: atom_id res chain seq x y z
N MET A 1 -10.75 46.90 -1.17
CA MET A 1 -11.45 45.69 -0.71
C MET A 1 -10.88 44.50 -1.49
N HIS A 2 -9.97 43.73 -0.89
CA HIS A 2 -9.36 42.57 -1.54
C HIS A 2 -10.19 41.32 -1.23
N THR A 3 -10.93 40.83 -2.21
CA THR A 3 -11.63 39.54 -2.12
C THR A 3 -10.60 38.42 -2.19
N ARG A 4 -10.20 37.87 -1.03
CA ARG A 4 -9.48 36.59 -1.00
C ARG A 4 -10.50 35.47 -1.18
N ARG A 5 -10.39 34.72 -2.28
CA ARG A 5 -11.05 33.42 -2.45
C ARG A 5 -10.05 32.36 -2.04
N SER A 6 -10.29 31.68 -0.92
CA SER A 6 -9.64 30.41 -0.63
C SER A 6 -10.24 29.36 -1.57
N ARG A 7 -9.41 28.76 -2.43
CA ARG A 7 -9.77 27.56 -3.18
C ARG A 7 -9.22 26.40 -2.37
N ALA A 8 -10.09 25.68 -1.66
CA ALA A 8 -9.77 24.30 -1.32
C ALA A 8 -9.67 23.53 -2.64
N ASP A 9 -8.68 22.65 -2.77
CA ASP A 9 -8.62 21.74 -3.90
C ASP A 9 -9.90 20.90 -3.88
N SER A 10 -10.69 21.02 -4.94
CA SER A 10 -11.94 20.31 -5.10
C SER A 10 -12.02 19.68 -6.48
N ILE A 11 -12.60 18.48 -6.55
CA ILE A 11 -12.89 17.79 -7.80
C ILE A 11 -14.40 17.79 -8.01
N ASN A 12 -14.83 18.22 -9.19
CA ASN A 12 -16.22 18.11 -9.59
C ASN A 12 -16.55 16.65 -9.93
N HIS A 13 -17.61 16.11 -9.32
CA HIS A 13 -18.11 14.76 -9.55
C HIS A 13 -19.62 14.78 -9.77
N ARG A 14 -20.16 13.81 -10.51
CA ARG A 14 -21.60 13.59 -10.68
C ARG A 14 -21.94 12.17 -10.23
N PRO A 15 -22.43 11.98 -9.00
CA PRO A 15 -22.68 10.64 -8.47
C PRO A 15 -23.91 10.04 -9.12
N ALA A 16 -23.91 8.72 -9.34
CA ALA A 16 -25.05 8.00 -9.90
C ALA A 16 -26.23 7.89 -8.90
N ALA A 17 -25.97 8.06 -7.62
CA ALA A 17 -26.95 8.02 -6.53
C ALA A 17 -26.84 9.29 -5.67
N ALA A 18 -27.89 9.59 -4.90
CA ALA A 18 -27.85 10.70 -3.94
C ALA A 18 -26.80 10.43 -2.85
N LEU A 19 -26.09 11.49 -2.46
CA LEU A 19 -25.04 11.45 -1.45
C LEU A 19 -25.39 12.39 -0.30
N ALA A 20 -25.21 11.93 0.94
CA ALA A 20 -25.34 12.78 2.13
C ALA A 20 -24.08 13.64 2.31
N ALA A 21 -24.21 14.77 3.00
CA ALA A 21 -23.04 15.51 3.49
C ALA A 21 -22.18 14.60 4.39
N GLY A 22 -20.86 14.79 4.34
CA GLY A 22 -19.91 13.94 5.06
C GLY A 22 -19.61 12.61 4.39
N THR A 23 -20.32 12.25 3.29
CA THR A 23 -20.02 11.00 2.56
C THR A 23 -18.67 11.12 1.86
N PHE A 24 -17.81 10.11 2.03
CA PHE A 24 -16.59 9.98 1.24
C PHE A 24 -16.88 9.35 -0.12
N VAL A 25 -16.33 9.96 -1.17
CA VAL A 25 -16.45 9.47 -2.55
C VAL A 25 -15.06 9.28 -3.13
N ASN A 26 -14.83 8.12 -3.73
CA ASN A 26 -13.62 7.86 -4.50
C ASN A 26 -13.88 8.20 -5.97
N VAL A 27 -13.08 9.08 -6.55
CA VAL A 27 -13.07 9.42 -7.99
C VAL A 27 -11.71 9.04 -8.53
N GLY A 28 -11.63 7.85 -9.13
CA GLY A 28 -10.35 7.24 -9.49
C GLY A 28 -9.49 7.00 -8.25
N ALA A 29 -8.28 7.56 -8.23
CA ALA A 29 -7.35 7.45 -7.10
C ALA A 29 -7.55 8.54 -6.01
N VAL A 30 -8.46 9.49 -6.23
CA VAL A 30 -8.66 10.62 -5.30
C VAL A 30 -9.89 10.37 -4.45
N ARG A 31 -9.76 10.51 -3.14
CA ARG A 31 -10.88 10.52 -2.20
C ARG A 31 -11.26 11.96 -1.88
N GLY A 32 -12.54 12.30 -2.01
CA GLY A 32 -13.07 13.58 -1.59
C GLY A 32 -14.28 13.45 -0.69
N LEU A 33 -14.51 14.47 0.14
CA LEU A 33 -15.65 14.57 1.03
C LEU A 33 -16.77 15.37 0.36
N VAL A 34 -18.01 14.90 0.48
CA VAL A 34 -19.20 15.63 0.03
C VAL A 34 -19.54 16.70 1.08
N PRO A 35 -19.34 18.00 0.80
CA PRO A 35 -19.55 19.04 1.81
C PRO A 35 -21.05 19.31 2.06
N THR A 36 -21.90 19.04 1.07
CA THR A 36 -23.35 19.30 1.13
C THR A 36 -24.10 18.14 0.48
N PRO A 37 -25.30 17.76 0.98
CA PRO A 37 -26.08 16.70 0.36
C PRO A 37 -26.33 17.01 -1.12
N THR A 38 -26.21 15.99 -1.97
CA THR A 38 -26.28 16.13 -3.43
C THR A 38 -27.20 15.05 -3.99
N ALA A 39 -28.12 15.39 -4.88
CA ALA A 39 -28.97 14.39 -5.51
C ALA A 39 -28.22 13.58 -6.58
N ALA A 40 -28.82 12.47 -7.01
CA ALA A 40 -28.27 11.68 -8.12
C ALA A 40 -28.12 12.55 -9.39
N ASN A 41 -26.99 12.41 -10.08
CA ASN A 41 -26.61 13.09 -11.32
C ASN A 41 -26.37 14.61 -11.22
N GLU A 42 -26.45 15.20 -10.03
CA GLU A 42 -26.08 16.60 -9.80
C GLU A 42 -24.56 16.77 -9.69
N LEU A 43 -24.07 17.97 -10.02
CA LEU A 43 -22.65 18.27 -9.90
C LEU A 43 -22.32 18.62 -8.44
N VAL A 44 -21.35 17.93 -7.85
CA VAL A 44 -20.82 18.23 -6.53
C VAL A 44 -19.33 18.50 -6.58
N GLY A 45 -18.89 19.55 -5.89
CA GLY A 45 -17.47 19.80 -5.62
C GLY A 45 -17.04 18.99 -4.41
N LEU A 46 -16.32 17.89 -4.63
CA LEU A 46 -15.75 17.10 -3.56
C LEU A 46 -14.56 17.84 -2.98
N GLN A 47 -14.58 18.11 -1.67
CA GLN A 47 -13.45 18.72 -0.99
C GLN A 47 -12.34 17.68 -0.87
N LEU A 48 -11.09 18.01 -1.19
CA LEU A 48 -9.96 17.07 -1.10
C LEU A 48 -9.12 17.24 0.16
N GLU A 49 -9.05 18.46 0.68
CA GLU A 49 -8.27 18.81 1.86
C GLU A 49 -9.16 19.40 2.95
N GLY A 50 -8.84 19.11 4.21
CA GLY A 50 -9.58 19.65 5.34
C GLY A 50 -9.23 18.94 6.64
N ILE A 51 -9.79 19.47 7.72
CA ILE A 51 -9.92 18.76 8.99
C ILE A 51 -11.36 18.27 9.04
N ASP A 52 -11.54 16.97 9.19
CA ASP A 52 -12.84 16.33 9.31
C ASP A 52 -13.04 15.92 10.77
N GLU A 53 -14.25 16.08 11.26
CA GLU A 53 -14.68 15.51 12.54
C GLU A 53 -15.32 14.15 12.24
N LEU A 54 -14.71 13.09 12.75
CA LEU A 54 -15.15 11.72 12.51
C LEU A 54 -15.63 11.08 13.80
N ASP A 55 -16.75 10.38 13.77
CA ASP A 55 -17.26 9.65 14.93
C ASP A 55 -16.29 8.55 15.35
N LYS A 56 -16.20 8.27 16.65
CA LYS A 56 -15.40 7.18 17.23
C LYS A 56 -16.15 6.49 18.35
N ALA A 57 -15.73 5.26 18.67
CA ALA A 57 -16.20 4.61 19.89
C ALA A 57 -15.61 5.30 21.13
N LEU A 58 -16.40 5.43 22.21
CA LEU A 58 -15.99 6.11 23.45
C LEU A 58 -14.64 5.58 23.96
N ALA A 59 -14.44 4.27 24.04
CA ALA A 59 -13.18 3.66 24.52
C ALA A 59 -11.99 3.69 23.52
N THR A 60 -12.08 4.43 22.42
CA THR A 60 -10.96 4.60 21.48
C THR A 60 -10.30 5.94 21.72
N VAL A 61 -9.09 5.94 22.27
CA VAL A 61 -8.30 7.16 22.49
C VAL A 61 -7.46 7.48 21.27
N PHE A 62 -7.49 8.74 20.83
CA PHE A 62 -6.55 9.25 19.85
C PHE A 62 -5.63 10.35 20.42
N VAL A 63 -4.38 10.39 19.99
CA VAL A 63 -3.39 11.43 20.29
C VAL A 63 -3.04 12.24 19.03
N PRO A 64 -2.75 13.56 19.15
CA PRO A 64 -2.34 14.36 18.01
C PRO A 64 -1.13 13.76 17.29
N GLY A 65 -1.17 13.77 15.97
CA GLY A 65 -0.12 13.24 15.11
C GLY A 65 -0.25 11.76 14.76
N GLU A 66 -1.12 10.99 15.43
CA GLU A 66 -1.34 9.59 15.02
C GLU A 66 -2.34 9.45 13.88
N ARG A 67 -2.41 8.25 13.30
CA ARG A 67 -3.33 7.92 12.20
C ARG A 67 -4.70 7.54 12.71
N ALA A 68 -5.72 8.04 12.03
CA ALA A 68 -7.09 7.54 12.16
C ALA A 68 -7.50 6.78 10.89
N TYR A 69 -8.20 5.68 11.08
CA TYR A 69 -8.77 4.86 10.03
C TYR A 69 -10.29 4.82 10.23
N ILE A 70 -11.08 4.54 9.19
CA ILE A 70 -12.51 4.22 9.31
C ILE A 70 -12.71 2.72 9.14
N ASP A 71 -13.32 2.10 10.13
CA ASP A 71 -13.82 0.74 10.03
C ASP A 71 -15.02 0.70 9.04
N PRO A 72 -14.91 0.00 7.90
CA PRO A 72 -15.99 -0.04 6.92
C PRO A 72 -17.25 -0.76 7.42
N ALA A 73 -17.15 -1.58 8.46
CA ALA A 73 -18.30 -2.28 9.03
C ALA A 73 -19.14 -1.38 9.93
N THR A 74 -18.49 -0.51 10.70
CA THR A 74 -19.17 0.35 11.71
C THR A 74 -19.27 1.82 11.29
N GLY A 75 -18.44 2.26 10.35
CA GLY A 75 -18.30 3.68 9.99
C GLY A 75 -17.56 4.51 11.03
N LEU A 76 -17.06 3.90 12.11
CA LEU A 76 -16.39 4.60 13.20
C LEU A 76 -14.89 4.68 12.98
N SER A 77 -14.30 5.75 13.53
CA SER A 77 -12.87 5.95 13.59
C SER A 77 -12.22 4.92 14.50
N THR A 78 -11.12 4.35 14.02
CA THR A 78 -10.36 3.27 14.64
C THR A 78 -8.85 3.48 14.44
N ARG A 79 -8.05 2.79 15.23
CA ARG A 79 -6.58 2.74 15.13
C ARG A 79 -6.08 1.52 14.35
N ASP A 80 -6.99 0.64 13.93
CA ASP A 80 -6.64 -0.57 13.18
C ASP A 80 -6.16 -0.20 11.77
N ILE A 81 -4.87 -0.37 11.53
CA ILE A 81 -4.18 -0.11 10.27
C ILE A 81 -4.70 -0.93 9.08
N ARG A 82 -5.53 -1.96 9.32
CA ARG A 82 -6.18 -2.76 8.28
C ARG A 82 -7.42 -2.08 7.71
N ASN A 83 -7.95 -1.07 8.41
CA ASN A 83 -9.11 -0.29 8.01
C ASN A 83 -8.74 0.86 7.06
N LEU A 84 -9.74 1.64 6.61
CA LEU A 84 -9.54 2.64 5.56
C LEU A 84 -8.85 3.89 6.13
N ASP A 85 -7.64 4.22 5.67
CA ASP A 85 -6.93 5.45 6.10
C ASP A 85 -7.78 6.70 5.81
N THR A 86 -7.91 7.56 6.81
CA THR A 86 -8.59 8.86 6.73
C THR A 86 -7.67 10.05 6.86
N GLY A 87 -6.50 9.88 7.45
CA GLY A 87 -5.55 10.96 7.69
C GLY A 87 -4.94 10.94 9.08
N VAL A 88 -4.49 12.12 9.52
CA VAL A 88 -3.76 12.32 10.77
C VAL A 88 -4.59 13.10 11.76
N VAL A 89 -4.66 12.61 12.98
CA VAL A 89 -5.35 13.23 14.10
C VAL A 89 -4.70 14.57 14.42
N VAL A 90 -5.49 15.64 14.49
CA VAL A 90 -4.98 16.99 14.80
C VAL A 90 -5.16 17.39 16.25
N GLU A 91 -6.06 16.73 16.97
CA GLU A 91 -6.37 17.00 18.37
C GLU A 91 -6.61 15.70 19.15
N ALA A 92 -6.24 15.68 20.43
CA ALA A 92 -6.45 14.53 21.27
C ALA A 92 -7.95 14.24 21.42
N ALA A 93 -8.33 12.97 21.36
CA ALA A 93 -9.70 12.52 21.57
C ALA A 93 -9.69 11.45 22.65
N GLY A 94 -10.10 11.82 23.87
CA GLY A 94 -10.09 10.94 25.05
C GLY A 94 -11.24 9.93 25.08
N ASP A 95 -11.30 9.13 26.14
CA ASP A 95 -12.33 8.09 26.29
C ASP A 95 -13.78 8.65 26.42
N ASP A 96 -13.89 9.93 26.71
CA ASP A 96 -15.13 10.67 26.93
C ASP A 96 -15.64 11.41 25.70
N THR A 97 -14.89 11.41 24.59
CA THR A 97 -15.33 12.05 23.34
C THR A 97 -15.93 11.04 22.36
N THR A 98 -16.94 11.50 21.60
CA THR A 98 -17.60 10.70 20.57
C THR A 98 -17.04 10.94 19.18
N SER A 99 -16.12 11.89 19.03
CA SER A 99 -15.49 12.24 17.75
C SER A 99 -13.98 12.44 17.88
N VAL A 100 -13.30 12.42 16.75
CA VAL A 100 -11.88 12.75 16.58
C VAL A 100 -11.72 13.69 15.38
N LEU A 101 -10.88 14.72 15.53
CA LEU A 101 -10.53 15.62 14.43
C LEU A 101 -9.34 15.06 13.64
N VAL A 102 -9.54 14.86 12.34
CA VAL A 102 -8.56 14.24 11.44
C VAL A 102 -8.31 15.17 10.26
N ARG A 103 -7.05 15.60 10.10
CA ARG A 103 -6.61 16.23 8.87
C ARG A 103 -6.50 15.18 7.78
N ARG A 104 -7.30 15.33 6.74
CA ARG A 104 -7.21 14.50 5.54
C ARG A 104 -5.84 14.62 4.92
N ILE A 105 -5.26 13.45 4.65
CA ILE A 105 -4.09 13.31 3.81
C ILE A 105 -4.55 12.52 2.61
N ASN A 106 -4.40 13.10 1.42
CA ASN A 106 -4.63 12.38 0.17
C ASN A 106 -3.76 11.10 0.23
N PRO A 107 -4.34 9.89 0.13
CA PRO A 107 -3.59 8.65 0.28
C PRO A 107 -2.33 8.73 -0.57
N ALA A 108 -1.19 8.65 0.10
CA ALA A 108 0.08 9.04 -0.51
C ALA A 108 0.30 8.22 -1.79
N GLN A 109 0.71 8.90 -2.86
CA GLN A 109 0.98 8.25 -4.14
C GLN A 109 1.87 7.03 -3.94
N SER A 110 1.43 5.88 -4.48
CA SER A 110 2.22 4.68 -4.45
C SER A 110 3.53 4.90 -5.23
N LEU A 111 4.64 4.47 -4.64
CA LEU A 111 5.94 4.42 -5.27
C LEU A 111 6.13 3.04 -5.87
N ILE A 112 6.52 2.97 -7.15
CA ILE A 112 6.93 1.71 -7.77
C ILE A 112 8.45 1.71 -7.86
N VAL A 113 9.08 0.74 -7.22
CA VAL A 113 10.54 0.57 -7.24
C VAL A 113 10.87 -0.61 -8.17
N PRO A 114 11.50 -0.37 -9.32
CA PRO A 114 12.03 -1.44 -10.15
C PRO A 114 13.28 -2.03 -9.48
N VAL A 115 13.35 -3.36 -9.41
CA VAL A 115 14.49 -4.11 -8.90
C VAL A 115 14.94 -5.07 -10.00
N ASP A 116 16.15 -4.86 -10.51
CA ASP A 116 16.73 -5.73 -11.53
C ASP A 116 17.44 -6.90 -10.87
N LEU A 117 17.09 -8.10 -11.33
CA LEU A 117 17.75 -9.36 -11.03
C LEU A 117 18.50 -9.80 -12.29
N GLU A 118 19.81 -9.97 -12.15
CA GLU A 118 20.67 -10.52 -13.18
C GLU A 118 20.28 -11.95 -13.58
N ASP A 119 20.74 -12.39 -14.75
CA ASP A 119 20.68 -13.80 -15.11
C ASP A 119 21.46 -14.62 -14.07
N LEU A 120 20.78 -15.56 -13.43
CA LEU A 120 21.36 -16.43 -12.43
C LEU A 120 21.53 -17.82 -13.06
N ALA A 121 22.79 -18.17 -13.34
CA ALA A 121 23.18 -19.51 -13.75
C ALA A 121 22.81 -20.58 -12.70
N ALA A 122 22.80 -21.84 -13.10
CA ALA A 122 22.41 -22.96 -12.25
C ALA A 122 23.22 -23.02 -10.93
N GLY A 123 22.55 -23.20 -9.79
CA GLY A 123 23.15 -23.19 -8.44
C GLY A 123 23.67 -21.84 -7.93
N ALA A 124 23.52 -20.75 -8.68
CA ALA A 124 23.87 -19.41 -8.22
C ALA A 124 22.73 -18.80 -7.39
N ASP A 125 22.96 -18.61 -6.10
CA ASP A 125 22.01 -17.99 -5.19
C ASP A 125 22.29 -16.49 -4.99
N ILE A 126 21.25 -15.75 -4.62
CA ILE A 126 21.36 -14.43 -4.00
C ILE A 126 20.90 -14.57 -2.56
N ALA A 127 21.76 -14.18 -1.63
CA ALA A 127 21.43 -14.14 -0.21
C ALA A 127 21.44 -12.68 0.27
N ASP A 128 20.31 -12.26 0.84
CA ASP A 128 20.12 -11.07 1.66
C ASP A 128 20.55 -9.76 1.00
N ARG A 129 20.32 -9.64 -0.32
CA ARG A 129 20.72 -8.45 -1.08
C ARG A 129 19.77 -7.29 -0.76
N PRO A 130 20.25 -6.14 -0.27
CA PRO A 130 19.41 -4.96 -0.12
C PRO A 130 19.03 -4.42 -1.50
N VAL A 131 17.74 -4.21 -1.73
CA VAL A 131 17.19 -3.75 -3.03
C VAL A 131 16.49 -2.41 -2.92
N PHE A 132 16.13 -1.99 -1.71
CA PHE A 132 15.54 -0.69 -1.43
C PHE A 132 15.81 -0.32 0.03
N VAL A 133 16.03 0.97 0.30
CA VAL A 133 16.10 1.54 1.65
C VAL A 133 14.95 2.52 1.78
N ALA A 134 14.09 2.34 2.77
CA ALA A 134 12.91 3.16 2.97
C ALA A 134 13.32 4.55 3.50
N PRO A 135 13.26 5.64 2.70
CA PRO A 135 13.70 6.96 3.18
C PRO A 135 12.78 7.54 4.27
N ARG A 136 11.59 6.94 4.39
CA ARG A 136 10.58 7.10 5.44
C ARG A 136 9.82 5.79 5.47
N GLY A 137 9.00 5.57 6.50
CA GLY A 137 8.25 4.32 6.60
C GLY A 137 7.42 4.06 5.34
N HIS A 138 7.43 2.83 4.82
CA HIS A 138 6.73 2.39 3.61
C HIS A 138 6.09 1.01 3.82
N ARG A 139 4.90 0.77 3.27
CA ARG A 139 4.26 -0.54 3.21
C ARG A 139 4.42 -1.15 1.83
N VAL A 140 4.87 -2.40 1.76
CA VAL A 140 4.85 -3.21 0.54
C VAL A 140 3.41 -3.67 0.28
N LEU A 141 2.82 -3.23 -0.83
CA LEU A 141 1.46 -3.61 -1.23
C LEU A 141 1.45 -4.85 -2.12
N GLY A 142 2.47 -5.00 -2.95
CA GLY A 142 2.57 -6.12 -3.87
C GLY A 142 3.90 -6.12 -4.62
N ILE A 143 4.25 -7.30 -5.13
CA ILE A 143 5.45 -7.51 -5.93
C ILE A 143 5.08 -8.35 -7.15
N TYR A 144 5.46 -7.89 -8.32
CA TYR A 144 5.33 -8.64 -9.57
C TYR A 144 6.64 -8.62 -10.33
N GLY A 145 6.88 -9.67 -11.12
CA GLY A 145 8.10 -9.84 -11.89
C GLY A 145 7.82 -9.91 -13.39
N LEU A 146 8.82 -9.54 -14.18
CA LEU A 146 8.86 -9.72 -15.63
C LEU A 146 10.10 -10.53 -15.98
N THR A 147 9.91 -11.76 -16.45
CA THR A 147 11.01 -12.60 -16.93
C THR A 147 11.44 -12.21 -18.34
N GLN A 148 12.74 -12.19 -18.59
CA GLN A 148 13.35 -11.80 -19.87
C GLN A 148 14.26 -12.89 -20.43
N GLY A 149 13.76 -14.11 -20.60
CA GLY A 149 14.55 -15.20 -21.17
C GLY A 149 13.84 -16.54 -21.20
N ASN A 150 14.57 -17.63 -21.03
CA ASN A 150 13.98 -18.96 -20.83
C ASN A 150 14.39 -19.47 -19.46
N VAL A 151 13.40 -19.92 -18.69
CA VAL A 151 13.65 -20.65 -17.45
C VAL A 151 14.03 -22.08 -17.85
N ALA A 152 15.10 -22.61 -17.27
CA ALA A 152 15.59 -23.95 -17.60
C ALA A 152 15.95 -24.74 -16.35
N GLY A 153 15.79 -26.05 -16.41
CA GLY A 153 16.20 -26.98 -15.34
C GLY A 153 15.47 -26.79 -14.00
N VAL A 154 14.31 -26.12 -14.00
CA VAL A 154 13.42 -26.02 -12.84
C VAL A 154 12.46 -27.21 -12.83
N ASP A 155 12.52 -28.02 -11.78
CA ASP A 155 11.72 -29.23 -11.63
C ASP A 155 11.36 -29.50 -10.15
N ALA A 156 10.85 -30.69 -9.84
CA ALA A 156 10.44 -31.06 -8.48
C ALA A 156 11.62 -31.16 -7.48
N GLY A 157 12.83 -31.48 -7.94
CA GLY A 157 14.05 -31.56 -7.13
C GLY A 157 14.92 -30.30 -7.21
N ASN A 158 14.73 -29.48 -8.24
CA ASN A 158 15.48 -28.27 -8.52
C ASN A 158 14.53 -27.06 -8.56
N THR A 159 14.13 -26.61 -7.37
CA THR A 159 13.19 -25.49 -7.23
C THR A 159 13.88 -24.13 -7.32
N VAL A 160 13.13 -23.07 -7.60
CA VAL A 160 13.54 -21.67 -7.43
C VAL A 160 12.67 -21.05 -6.37
N VAL A 161 13.28 -20.48 -5.34
CA VAL A 161 12.58 -19.74 -4.28
C VAL A 161 12.98 -18.28 -4.39
N ILE A 162 12.00 -17.39 -4.56
CA ILE A 162 12.19 -15.94 -4.54
C ILE A 162 11.52 -15.42 -3.26
N ASN A 163 12.30 -14.78 -2.40
CA ASN A 163 11.83 -14.28 -1.11
C ASN A 163 12.23 -12.82 -0.91
N PHE A 164 11.24 -11.97 -0.69
CA PHE A 164 11.46 -10.60 -0.24
C PHE A 164 11.26 -10.53 1.27
N LYS A 165 12.18 -9.89 1.96
CA LYS A 165 12.24 -9.84 3.43
C LYS A 165 12.43 -8.42 3.93
N ASP A 166 12.01 -8.19 5.17
CA ASP A 166 12.39 -7.01 5.94
C ASP A 166 13.86 -7.10 6.41
N GLN A 167 14.36 -6.06 7.08
CA GLN A 167 15.75 -6.04 7.54
C GLN A 167 16.03 -7.02 8.68
N ALA A 168 15.00 -7.37 9.46
CA ALA A 168 15.08 -8.37 10.52
C ALA A 168 15.09 -9.82 9.97
N GLY A 169 14.89 -9.99 8.65
CA GLY A 169 14.88 -11.29 7.98
C GLY A 169 13.51 -11.96 7.95
N ASN A 170 12.44 -11.28 8.39
CA ASN A 170 11.10 -11.83 8.27
C ASN A 170 10.65 -11.77 6.82
N SER A 171 10.04 -12.86 6.34
CA SER A 171 9.56 -12.94 4.96
C SER A 171 8.33 -12.04 4.79
N ILE A 172 8.44 -11.07 3.88
CA ILE A 172 7.34 -10.23 3.41
C ILE A 172 6.53 -11.01 2.39
N THR A 173 7.19 -11.64 1.41
CA THR A 173 6.53 -12.56 0.48
C THR A 173 7.52 -13.56 -0.06
N THR A 174 7.08 -14.81 -0.25
CA THR A 174 7.90 -15.90 -0.78
C THR A 174 7.13 -16.68 -1.82
N ALA A 175 7.79 -17.03 -2.91
CA ALA A 175 7.24 -17.86 -3.97
C ALA A 175 8.23 -18.98 -4.31
N THR A 176 7.72 -20.21 -4.32
CA THR A 176 8.49 -21.40 -4.74
C THR A 176 7.98 -21.85 -6.10
N TYR A 177 8.91 -21.98 -7.04
CA TYR A 177 8.66 -22.43 -8.40
C TYR A 177 9.33 -23.77 -8.67
N ASN A 178 8.60 -24.65 -9.36
CA ASN A 178 8.98 -26.01 -9.69
C ASN A 178 8.26 -26.44 -10.97
N ASN A 179 8.13 -27.74 -11.24
CA ASN A 179 7.41 -28.27 -12.39
C ASN A 179 5.87 -28.12 -12.33
N VAL A 180 5.31 -27.73 -11.18
CA VAL A 180 3.86 -27.53 -10.99
C VAL A 180 3.54 -26.03 -10.98
N ASN A 181 4.22 -25.27 -10.13
CA ASN A 181 4.15 -23.81 -10.13
C ASN A 181 5.31 -23.27 -10.96
N THR A 182 5.09 -23.10 -12.26
CA THR A 182 6.16 -22.74 -13.20
C THR A 182 6.35 -21.22 -13.27
N LEU A 183 7.60 -20.78 -13.40
CA LEU A 183 7.88 -19.42 -13.84
C LEU A 183 7.63 -19.32 -15.36
N PRO A 184 7.01 -18.24 -15.84
CA PRO A 184 6.90 -18.01 -17.28
C PRO A 184 8.30 -17.76 -17.86
N ASN A 185 8.58 -18.31 -19.05
CA ASN A 185 9.83 -18.03 -19.77
C ASN A 185 9.96 -16.53 -20.05
N SER A 186 8.98 -15.97 -20.74
CA SER A 186 8.83 -14.53 -20.94
C SER A 186 7.41 -14.11 -20.59
N GLY A 187 7.30 -13.13 -19.70
CA GLY A 187 6.01 -12.58 -19.30
C GLY A 187 5.99 -12.15 -17.84
N THR A 188 4.81 -11.70 -17.44
CA THR A 188 4.56 -11.21 -16.08
C THR A 188 4.14 -12.35 -15.17
N PHE A 189 4.60 -12.32 -13.92
CA PHE A 189 4.13 -13.18 -12.86
C PHE A 189 3.98 -12.37 -11.56
N TYR A 190 3.20 -12.90 -10.63
CA TYR A 190 2.90 -12.23 -9.35
C TYR A 190 3.43 -13.07 -8.21
N LEU A 191 4.09 -12.42 -7.25
CA LEU A 191 4.38 -13.07 -5.98
C LEU A 191 3.10 -13.10 -5.12
N PRO A 192 3.01 -14.01 -4.14
CA PRO A 192 1.92 -14.02 -3.18
C PRO A 192 1.75 -12.68 -2.47
N VAL A 193 0.53 -12.45 -1.97
CA VAL A 193 0.20 -11.23 -1.22
C VAL A 193 1.17 -11.04 -0.05
N PRO A 194 1.77 -9.84 0.11
CA PRO A 194 2.67 -9.56 1.23
C PRO A 194 2.06 -9.85 2.61
N ASN A 195 2.85 -10.45 3.49
CA ASN A 195 2.51 -10.67 4.88
C ASN A 195 2.39 -9.32 5.60
N GLN A 196 1.17 -8.96 5.99
CA GLN A 196 0.87 -7.66 6.57
C GLN A 196 1.54 -7.39 7.92
N ALA A 197 2.03 -8.42 8.61
CA ALA A 197 2.79 -8.28 9.84
C ALA A 197 4.21 -7.75 9.62
N HIS A 198 4.78 -7.96 8.42
CA HIS A 198 6.17 -7.63 8.09
C HIS A 198 6.29 -6.71 6.86
N ALA A 199 5.19 -6.48 6.13
CA ALA A 199 5.18 -5.64 4.94
C ALA A 199 5.41 -4.14 5.23
N ALA A 200 5.42 -3.73 6.50
CA ALA A 200 5.70 -2.36 6.91
C ALA A 200 7.19 -2.18 7.21
N LEU A 201 7.89 -1.44 6.35
CA LEU A 201 9.27 -1.01 6.52
C LEU A 201 9.30 0.30 7.30
N LEU A 202 10.06 0.35 8.38
CA LEU A 202 10.31 1.58 9.14
C LEU A 202 11.23 2.55 8.38
N PRO A 203 11.33 3.82 8.77
CA PRO A 203 12.36 4.71 8.23
C PRO A 203 13.75 4.09 8.33
N ASP A 204 14.53 4.23 7.26
CA ASP A 204 15.88 3.67 7.06
C ASP A 204 15.96 2.13 7.02
N GLU A 205 14.82 1.44 7.09
CA GLU A 205 14.77 -0.01 6.98
C GLU A 205 14.96 -0.48 5.53
N GLN A 206 15.64 -1.61 5.37
CA GLN A 206 15.93 -2.20 4.07
C GLN A 206 14.92 -3.28 3.68
N LEU A 207 14.43 -3.20 2.45
CA LEU A 207 13.85 -4.33 1.75
C LEU A 207 14.98 -5.18 1.16
N ARG A 208 14.94 -6.48 1.42
CA ARG A 208 15.98 -7.44 0.99
C ARG A 208 15.40 -8.51 0.09
N LEU A 209 16.22 -9.01 -0.82
CA LEU A 209 15.89 -10.08 -1.77
C LEU A 209 16.81 -11.29 -1.54
N ASP A 210 16.19 -12.45 -1.39
CA ASP A 210 16.82 -13.75 -1.49
C ASP A 210 16.30 -14.47 -2.73
N VAL A 211 17.19 -15.12 -3.46
CA VAL A 211 16.87 -16.06 -4.52
C VAL A 211 17.67 -17.33 -4.26
N THR A 212 16.99 -18.43 -3.95
CA THR A 212 17.63 -19.75 -3.75
C THR A 212 17.21 -20.68 -4.87
N LYS A 213 18.15 -21.42 -5.45
CA LYS A 213 17.89 -22.27 -6.62
C LYS A 213 18.51 -23.64 -6.48
N GLY A 214 17.84 -24.63 -7.05
CA GLY A 214 18.39 -25.96 -7.24
C GLY A 214 19.63 -25.96 -8.15
N ASN A 215 20.42 -27.02 -8.06
CA ASN A 215 21.69 -27.15 -8.75
C ASN A 215 21.58 -27.07 -10.28
N THR A 216 20.43 -27.42 -10.86
CA THR A 216 20.19 -27.31 -12.31
C THR A 216 19.28 -26.14 -12.70
N ALA A 217 18.72 -25.42 -11.72
CA ALA A 217 17.73 -24.37 -11.97
C ALA A 217 18.41 -23.08 -12.46
N ASN A 218 18.24 -22.80 -13.75
CA ASN A 218 18.71 -21.60 -14.41
C ASN A 218 17.56 -20.60 -14.54
N LEU A 219 17.74 -19.42 -13.95
CA LEU A 219 16.74 -18.37 -13.90
C LEU A 219 17.24 -17.22 -14.78
N PRO A 220 16.51 -16.84 -15.85
CA PRO A 220 16.90 -15.71 -16.67
C PRO A 220 16.81 -14.40 -15.87
N ALA A 221 17.31 -13.31 -16.45
CA ALA A 221 17.11 -11.99 -15.86
C ALA A 221 15.63 -11.69 -15.59
N VAL A 222 15.35 -11.09 -14.44
CA VAL A 222 14.00 -10.72 -14.00
C VAL A 222 13.99 -9.26 -13.57
N ARG A 223 12.99 -8.50 -14.00
CA ARG A 223 12.71 -7.18 -13.41
C ARG A 223 11.52 -7.30 -12.47
N PHE A 224 11.74 -7.07 -11.18
CA PHE A 224 10.65 -6.94 -10.23
C PHE A 224 10.18 -5.49 -10.15
N PHE A 225 8.90 -5.33 -9.84
CA PHE A 225 8.28 -4.06 -9.54
C PHE A 225 7.66 -4.18 -8.16
N VAL A 226 8.27 -3.50 -7.20
CA VAL A 226 7.79 -3.45 -5.82
C VAL A 226 6.89 -2.24 -5.68
N VAL A 227 5.61 -2.49 -5.38
CA VAL A 227 4.64 -1.42 -5.13
C VAL A 227 4.66 -1.08 -3.65
N LEU A 228 5.10 0.14 -3.36
CA LEU A 228 5.20 0.68 -2.02
C LEU A 228 4.17 1.78 -1.85
N GLN A 229 3.61 1.89 -0.66
CA GLN A 229 2.85 3.07 -0.24
C GLN A 229 3.53 3.67 0.96
N PRO A 230 3.70 5.00 1.03
CA PRO A 230 4.19 5.62 2.25
C PRO A 230 3.39 5.16 3.46
N LEU A 231 4.11 4.65 4.47
CA LEU A 231 3.54 4.55 5.79
C LEU A 231 3.19 5.96 6.20
N ALA A 232 2.08 5.91 6.87
CA ALA A 232 1.27 7.01 7.17
C ALA A 232 1.99 7.62 8.40
N ALA A 233 2.86 8.62 8.17
CA ALA A 233 3.57 9.34 9.23
C ALA A 233 2.60 9.86 10.29
#